data_AF-A0A2G8SAR6-F1
#
_entry.id   AF-A0A2G8SAR6-F1
#
_cell.length_a   1.000
_cell.length_b   1.000
_cell.length_c   1.000
_cell.angle_alpha   90.00
_cell.angle_beta   90.00
_cell.angle_gamma   90.00
#
_symmetry.space_group_name_H-M   'P 1'
#
loop_
_entity.id
_entity.type
_entity.pdbx_description
1 polymer ?
#
loop_
_entity_poly.entity_id
_entity_poly.type
_entity_poly.pdbx_seq_one_letter_code
_entity_poly.pdbx_strand_id
1 'polypeptide(L)'
;MTQKAVDAIDVGNMKNFIAVTTDNPTTMRVYCQELQNKYYWLLLFACFLHGMNTIIGHISTFATMKAVLSKVTRIVSFFQTLHYWGGQLKDEAKGCGITMFLKKNWKHCLLS
;
A
#
# COMPACT_ATOMS: atom_id res chain seq x y z
N MET A 1 -29.68 -0.19 15.75
CA MET A 1 -29.67 -1.37 14.86
C MET A 1 -30.57 -2.42 15.49
N THR A 2 -31.61 -2.85 14.79
CA THR A 2 -32.66 -3.76 15.28
C THR A 2 -32.13 -5.19 15.42
N GLN A 3 -32.47 -5.87 16.52
CA GLN A 3 -32.01 -7.24 16.88
C GLN A 3 -32.10 -8.24 15.71
N LYS A 4 -33.14 -8.12 14.88
CA LYS A 4 -33.36 -8.95 13.68
C LYS A 4 -32.25 -8.85 12.63
N ALA A 5 -31.58 -7.71 12.51
CA ALA A 5 -30.46 -7.54 11.57
C ALA A 5 -29.19 -8.22 12.09
N VAL A 6 -29.01 -8.27 13.41
CA VAL A 6 -27.87 -8.94 14.06
C VAL A 6 -27.99 -10.47 13.91
N ASP A 7 -29.19 -11.00 14.06
CA ASP A 7 -29.47 -12.43 13.87
C ASP A 7 -29.34 -12.85 12.39
N ALA A 8 -29.74 -11.99 11.45
CA ALA A 8 -29.59 -12.26 10.01
C ALA A 8 -28.12 -12.22 9.52
N ILE A 9 -27.25 -11.47 10.20
CA ILE A 9 -25.83 -11.34 9.85
C ILE A 9 -24.98 -12.43 10.57
N ASP A 10 -25.57 -13.25 11.44
CA ASP A 10 -24.89 -14.29 12.24
C ASP A 10 -23.57 -13.78 12.86
N VAL A 11 -23.65 -12.60 13.47
CA VAL A 11 -22.49 -11.85 14.02
C VAL A 11 -21.71 -12.68 15.04
N GLY A 12 -22.36 -13.65 15.70
CA GLY A 12 -21.74 -14.55 16.66
C GLY A 12 -20.77 -15.58 16.05
N ASN A 13 -20.92 -15.93 14.76
CA ASN A 13 -20.06 -16.90 14.07
C ASN A 13 -19.07 -16.26 13.10
N MET A 14 -19.22 -14.97 12.76
CA MET A 14 -18.41 -14.25 11.76
C MET A 14 -18.28 -14.93 10.37
N LYS A 15 -19.09 -15.95 10.06
CA LYS A 15 -18.95 -16.77 8.84
C LYS A 15 -19.33 -16.02 7.56
N ASN A 16 -20.18 -15.00 7.66
CA ASN A 16 -20.72 -14.25 6.52
C ASN A 16 -20.29 -12.78 6.51
N PHE A 17 -19.12 -12.48 7.05
CA PHE A 17 -18.60 -11.11 7.07
C PHE A 17 -17.76 -10.82 5.82
N ILE A 18 -18.14 -9.78 5.06
CA ILE A 18 -17.34 -9.26 3.95
C ILE A 18 -16.70 -7.96 4.43
N ALA A 19 -15.36 -7.98 4.56
CA ALA A 19 -14.55 -6.83 4.89
C ALA A 19 -13.94 -6.24 3.62
N VAL A 20 -13.97 -4.91 3.50
CA VAL A 20 -13.21 -4.21 2.47
C VAL A 20 -12.15 -3.35 3.16
N THR A 21 -10.89 -3.59 2.81
CA THR A 21 -9.74 -2.82 3.29
C THR A 21 -9.20 -2.00 2.13
N THR A 22 -9.27 -0.68 2.22
CA THR A 22 -8.73 0.24 1.20
C THR A 22 -7.56 1.02 1.78
N ASP A 23 -6.64 1.44 0.91
CA ASP A 23 -5.74 2.53 1.25
C ASP A 23 -6.56 3.81 1.53
N ASN A 24 -5.94 4.79 2.17
CA ASN A 24 -6.61 6.06 2.53
C ASN A 24 -6.05 7.26 1.73
N PRO A 25 -6.07 7.24 0.39
CA PRO A 25 -6.13 8.46 -0.40
C PRO A 25 -7.55 9.04 -0.35
N THR A 26 -7.67 10.36 -0.55
CA THR A 26 -8.95 11.10 -0.50
C THR A 26 -10.02 10.49 -1.42
N THR A 27 -9.61 9.94 -2.57
CA THR A 27 -10.48 9.25 -3.53
C THR A 27 -11.09 7.97 -2.96
N MET A 28 -10.32 7.17 -2.22
CA MET A 28 -10.84 5.96 -1.58
C MET A 28 -11.77 6.28 -0.43
N ARG A 29 -11.60 7.42 0.24
CA ARG A 29 -12.54 7.85 1.28
C ARG A 29 -13.93 8.14 0.70
N VAL A 30 -14.00 8.80 -0.45
CA VAL A 30 -15.27 9.05 -1.17
C VAL A 30 -15.86 7.74 -1.66
N TYR A 31 -15.04 6.85 -2.24
CA TYR A 31 -15.49 5.52 -2.65
C TYR A 31 -16.07 4.72 -1.48
N CYS A 32 -15.40 4.72 -0.33
CA CYS A 32 -15.87 4.05 0.88
C CYS A 32 -17.20 4.64 1.38
N GLN A 33 -17.39 5.96 1.30
CA GLN A 33 -18.67 6.60 1.65
C GLN A 33 -19.79 6.16 0.71
N GLU A 34 -19.56 6.18 -0.60
CA GLU A 34 -20.51 5.69 -1.61
C GLU A 34 -20.83 4.20 -1.42
N LEU A 35 -19.81 3.40 -1.09
CA LEU A 35 -19.96 1.97 -0.85
C LEU A 35 -20.78 1.68 0.41
N GLN A 36 -20.56 2.44 1.48
CA GLN A 36 -21.30 2.32 2.74
C GLN A 36 -22.77 2.74 2.56
N ASN A 37 -23.03 3.76 1.75
CA ASN A 37 -24.38 4.20 1.40
C ASN A 37 -25.13 3.13 0.60
N LYS A 38 -24.43 2.44 -0.32
CA LYS A 38 -25.03 1.40 -1.17
C LYS A 38 -25.18 0.05 -0.46
N TYR A 39 -24.27 -0.28 0.44
CA TYR A 39 -24.19 -1.57 1.13
C TYR A 39 -23.99 -1.36 2.63
N TYR A 40 -25.10 -1.12 3.35
CA TYR A 40 -25.09 -0.82 4.78
C TYR A 40 -24.57 -1.96 5.68
N TRP A 41 -24.48 -3.19 5.14
CA TRP A 41 -23.99 -4.37 5.86
C TRP A 41 -22.47 -4.59 5.72
N LEU A 42 -21.78 -3.83 4.86
CA LEU A 42 -20.32 -3.90 4.75
C LEU A 42 -19.67 -3.11 5.88
N LEU A 43 -18.73 -3.74 6.61
CA LEU A 43 -17.84 -3.00 7.51
C LEU A 43 -16.58 -2.62 6.74
N LEU A 44 -16.30 -1.33 6.74
CA LEU A 44 -15.14 -0.72 6.12
C LEU A 44 -14.06 -0.53 7.19
N PHE A 45 -12.85 -1.00 6.89
CA PHE A 45 -11.70 -0.82 7.78
C PHE A 45 -10.62 -0.01 7.07
N ALA A 46 -10.06 0.96 7.80
CA ALA A 46 -8.87 1.65 7.34
C ALA A 46 -7.69 0.67 7.27
N CYS A 47 -6.92 0.72 6.19
CA CYS A 47 -5.76 -0.14 6.05
C CYS A 47 -4.71 0.14 7.13
N PHE A 48 -4.41 -0.86 7.95
CA PHE A 48 -3.36 -0.81 8.97
C PHE A 48 -2.00 -0.38 8.38
N LEU A 49 -1.68 -0.90 7.19
CA LEU A 49 -0.45 -0.55 6.48
C LEU A 49 -0.40 0.94 6.09
N HIS A 50 -1.55 1.55 5.77
CA HIS A 50 -1.62 2.99 5.55
C HIS A 50 -1.34 3.77 6.83
N GLY A 51 -1.88 3.33 7.97
CA GLY A 51 -1.59 3.92 9.27
C GLY A 51 -0.10 3.86 9.61
N MET A 52 0.53 2.71 9.38
CA MET A 52 1.97 2.55 9.55
C MET A 52 2.77 3.48 8.63
N ASN A 53 2.44 3.54 7.34
CA ASN A 53 3.14 4.41 6.39
C ASN A 53 3.04 5.89 6.78
N THR A 54 1.89 6.32 7.29
CA THR A 54 1.71 7.68 7.80
C THR A 54 2.59 7.95 9.02
N ILE A 55 2.62 7.03 10.00
CA ILE A 55 3.48 7.15 11.19
C ILE A 55 4.96 7.22 10.81
N ILE A 56 5.42 6.33 9.93
CA ILE A 56 6.80 6.33 9.41
C ILE A 56 7.08 7.63 8.66
N GLY A 57 6.11 8.13 7.88
CA GLY A 57 6.16 9.43 7.22
C GLY A 57 6.39 10.57 8.23
N HIS A 58 5.64 10.61 9.32
CA HIS A 58 5.86 11.60 10.38
C HIS A 58 7.22 11.45 11.06
N ILE A 59 7.69 10.23 11.31
CA ILE A 59 9.03 10.01 11.87
C ILE A 59 10.11 10.53 10.88
N SER A 60 9.88 10.37 9.58
CA SER A 60 10.79 10.83 8.54
C SER A 60 10.90 12.35 8.40
N THR A 61 9.94 13.12 8.91
CA THR A 61 9.98 14.59 8.86
C THR A 61 10.87 15.20 9.94
N PHE A 62 11.18 14.48 11.02
CA PHE A 62 12.11 14.95 12.05
C PHE A 62 13.50 15.20 11.44
N ALA A 63 14.11 16.34 11.78
CA ALA A 63 15.37 16.78 11.18
C ALA A 63 16.48 15.72 11.28
N THR A 64 16.60 15.06 12.42
CA THR A 64 17.58 13.98 12.65
C THR A 64 17.35 12.79 11.72
N MET A 65 16.11 12.36 11.58
CA MET A 65 15.76 11.23 10.71
C MET A 65 15.91 11.60 9.24
N LYS A 66 15.52 12.82 8.87
CA LYS A 66 15.68 13.37 7.51
C LYS A 66 17.15 13.42 7.09
N ALA A 67 18.06 13.75 8.00
CA ALA A 67 19.50 13.74 7.73
C ALA A 67 20.02 12.32 7.43
N VAL A 68 19.55 11.32 8.17
CA VAL A 68 19.88 9.91 7.92
C VAL A 68 19.30 9.45 6.58
N LEU A 69 18.02 9.72 6.34
CA LEU A 69 17.34 9.38 5.08
C LEU A 69 18.02 10.03 3.87
N SER A 70 18.42 11.30 3.97
CA SER A 70 19.14 11.99 2.89
C SER A 70 20.45 11.28 2.50
N LYS A 71 21.22 10.81 3.49
CA LYS A 71 22.45 10.04 3.24
C LYS A 71 22.17 8.72 2.55
N VAL A 72 21.18 7.97 3.04
CA VAL A 72 20.78 6.68 2.45
C VAL A 72 20.24 6.87 1.04
N THR A 73 19.36 7.85 0.83
CA THR A 73 18.81 8.19 -0.48
C THR A 73 19.92 8.58 -1.45
N ARG A 74 20.92 9.37 -1.03
CA ARG A 74 22.07 9.71 -1.89
C ARG A 74 22.84 8.48 -2.33
N ILE A 75 23.05 7.50 -1.45
CA ILE A 75 23.71 6.23 -1.79
C ILE A 75 22.86 5.46 -2.81
N VAL A 76 21.55 5.31 -2.55
CA VAL A 76 20.63 4.62 -3.46
C VAL A 76 20.59 5.31 -4.83
N SER A 77 20.50 6.64 -4.86
CA SER A 77 20.51 7.42 -6.10
C SER A 77 21.82 7.25 -6.86
N PHE A 78 22.97 7.27 -6.17
CA PHE A 78 24.27 7.00 -6.80
C PHE A 78 24.29 5.64 -7.49
N PHE A 79 23.82 4.58 -6.82
CA PHE A 79 23.76 3.25 -7.43
C PHE A 79 22.72 3.14 -8.55
N GLN A 80 21.59 3.85 -8.45
CA GLN A 80 20.62 3.95 -9.55
C GLN A 80 21.23 4.63 -10.77
N THR A 81 21.98 5.72 -10.59
CA THR A 81 22.64 6.44 -11.69
C THR A 81 23.73 5.64 -12.37
N LEU A 82 24.41 4.75 -11.65
CA LEU A 82 25.45 3.92 -12.23
C LEU A 82 24.90 2.78 -13.10
N HIS A 83 23.57 2.62 -13.21
CA HIS A 83 22.93 1.44 -13.83
C HIS A 83 23.42 0.08 -13.27
N TYR A 84 24.21 0.12 -12.19
CA TYR A 84 24.97 -1.00 -11.65
C TYR A 84 24.04 -2.06 -11.07
N TRP A 85 22.99 -1.62 -10.38
CA TRP A 85 21.95 -2.50 -9.85
C TRP A 85 21.19 -3.23 -10.94
N GLY A 86 20.92 -2.59 -12.08
CA GLY A 86 20.24 -3.27 -13.20
C GLY A 86 21.08 -4.38 -13.81
N GLY A 87 22.40 -4.21 -13.86
CA GLY A 87 23.35 -5.22 -14.32
C GLY A 87 23.49 -6.37 -13.33
N GLN A 88 23.81 -6.08 -12.06
CA GLN A 88 23.99 -7.12 -11.03
C GLN A 88 22.71 -7.90 -10.74
N LEU A 89 21.54 -7.26 -10.63
CA LEU A 89 20.28 -7.99 -10.47
C LEU A 89 19.98 -8.90 -11.66
N LYS A 90 20.37 -8.48 -12.87
CA LYS A 90 20.21 -9.30 -14.07
C LYS A 90 21.17 -10.49 -14.08
N ASP A 91 22.38 -10.30 -13.59
CA ASP A 91 23.38 -11.37 -13.52
C ASP A 91 23.09 -12.35 -12.37
N GLU A 92 22.62 -11.87 -11.22
CA GLU A 92 22.13 -12.70 -10.11
C GLU A 92 20.85 -13.46 -10.51
N ALA A 93 19.91 -12.80 -11.20
CA ALA A 93 18.69 -13.44 -11.71
C ALA A 93 19.01 -14.55 -12.71
N LYS A 94 20.01 -14.36 -13.58
CA LYS A 94 20.53 -15.42 -14.47
C LYS A 94 21.16 -16.56 -13.66
N GLY A 95 21.94 -16.26 -12.62
CA GLY A 95 22.50 -17.26 -11.70
C GLY A 95 21.43 -18.11 -11.00
N CYS A 96 20.29 -17.50 -10.67
CA CYS A 96 19.13 -18.17 -10.09
C CYS A 96 18.17 -18.81 -11.14
N GLY A 97 18.52 -18.80 -12.44
CA GLY A 97 17.71 -19.39 -13.50
C GLY A 97 16.42 -18.64 -13.84
N ILE A 98 16.27 -17.39 -13.37
CA ILE A 98 15.09 -16.56 -13.60
C ILE A 98 15.20 -15.92 -15.00
N THR A 99 14.46 -16.47 -15.98
CA THR A 99 14.44 -16.02 -17.39
C THR A 99 13.44 -14.89 -17.68
N MET A 100 12.72 -14.41 -16.66
CA MET A 100 11.72 -13.37 -16.84
C MET A 100 12.37 -11.98 -16.92
N PHE A 101 12.06 -11.25 -18.00
CA PHE A 101 12.41 -9.83 -18.10
C PHE A 101 11.56 -9.02 -17.11
N LEU A 102 12.22 -8.13 -16.35
CA LEU A 102 11.54 -7.09 -15.57
C LEU A 102 10.82 -6.14 -16.54
N LYS A 103 9.52 -6.36 -16.74
CA LYS A 103 8.68 -5.51 -17.58
C LYS A 103 8.53 -4.14 -16.92
N LYS A 104 9.37 -3.19 -17.32
CA LYS A 104 9.20 -1.76 -17.00
C LYS A 104 7.92 -1.26 -17.70
N ASN A 105 6.80 -1.25 -16.99
CA ASN A 105 5.61 -0.49 -17.42
C ASN A 105 5.90 1.01 -17.24
N TRP A 106 6.64 1.59 -18.17
CA TRP A 106 6.66 3.05 -18.34
C TRP A 106 5.43 3.41 -19.16
N LYS A 107 4.35 3.81 -18.48
CA LYS A 107 3.32 4.76 -18.95
C LYS A 107 2.32 5.02 -17.82
N HIS A 108 2.27 6.30 -17.43
CA HIS A 108 1.25 6.99 -16.62
C HIS A 108 1.04 6.56 -15.15
N CYS A 109 1.56 7.36 -14.21
CA CYS A 109 0.74 8.00 -13.16
C CYS A 109 1.56 9.04 -12.36
N LEU A 110 1.89 10.17 -12.99
CA LEU A 110 2.24 11.42 -12.29
C LEU A 110 1.61 12.55 -13.11
N LEU A 111 0.35 12.85 -12.78
CA LEU A 111 -0.36 14.13 -12.95
C LEU A 111 -1.84 13.86 -12.63
N SER A 112 -2.17 13.95 -11.35
CA SER A 112 -3.45 14.39 -10.78
C SER A 112 -3.16 14.78 -9.34
#